data_AF-A0A4S3TH24-F1
#
_entry.id   AF-A0A4S3TH24-F1
#
_cell.length_a   1.000
_cell.length_b   1.000
_cell.length_c   1.000
_cell.angle_alpha   90.00
_cell.angle_beta   90.00
_cell.angle_gamma   90.00
#
_symmetry.space_group_name_H-M   'P 1'
#
loop_
_entity.id
_entity.type
_entity.pdbx_description
1 polymer ?
#
loop_
_entity_poly.entity_id
_entity_poly.type
_entity_poly.pdbx_seq_one_letter_code
_entity_poly.pdbx_strand_id
1 'polypeptide(L)'
;MDEDANEDGDAASTLSVAEFVTYCRTQAGLLSGQVQTMGDEANKLLADVDEQVTEIRSRLEQHREGGPGTASPSSTAGPNSDVLDVDELEALQDDLEKKQSLVEAKQARMEAFQELAAGYTDLAEELETAVDDGATAFERVVQFEADADAPAYFPERKTLVEAAAESDDDPSTPE
;
A
#
# COMPACT_ATOMS: atom_id res chain seq x y z
N MET A 1 -27.29 -35.56 48.04
CA MET A 1 -26.88 -36.23 46.78
C MET A 1 -26.97 -35.11 45.79
N ASP A 2 -25.90 -34.33 45.80
CA ASP A 2 -25.75 -33.11 45.02
C ASP A 2 -24.85 -33.56 43.89
N GLU A 3 -25.48 -33.77 42.74
CA GLU A 3 -24.84 -34.28 41.53
C GLU A 3 -24.05 -33.13 40.90
N ASP A 4 -22.74 -33.35 40.81
CA ASP A 4 -21.76 -32.56 40.09
C ASP A 4 -22.23 -32.19 38.67
N ALA A 5 -22.27 -30.88 38.41
CA ALA A 5 -22.24 -30.33 37.06
C ALA A 5 -21.41 -29.02 37.10
N ASN A 6 -20.11 -29.18 37.27
CA ASN A 6 -19.11 -28.15 36.99
C ASN A 6 -18.13 -28.73 35.96
N GLU A 7 -18.57 -28.82 34.70
CA GLU A 7 -17.72 -29.05 33.54
C GLU A 7 -17.93 -27.87 32.56
N ASP A 8 -17.43 -26.69 32.93
CA ASP A 8 -17.30 -25.54 32.03
C ASP A 8 -16.08 -24.70 32.46
N GLY A 9 -14.92 -25.37 32.58
CA GLY A 9 -13.75 -24.81 33.27
C GLY A 9 -12.41 -24.96 32.57
N ASP A 10 -12.33 -25.31 31.27
CA ASP A 10 -11.03 -25.46 30.60
C ASP A 10 -11.05 -25.25 29.06
N ALA A 11 -11.96 -24.42 28.55
CA ALA A 11 -11.99 -24.03 27.13
C ALA A 11 -11.46 -22.60 26.87
N ALA A 12 -10.89 -21.95 27.89
CA ALA A 12 -10.62 -20.51 27.89
C ALA A 12 -9.14 -20.12 27.71
N SER A 13 -8.24 -21.07 27.40
CA SER A 13 -6.80 -20.75 27.36
C SER A 13 -5.93 -21.59 26.42
N THR A 14 -6.53 -22.44 25.58
CA THR A 14 -5.78 -23.10 24.50
C THR A 14 -5.98 -22.29 23.21
N LEU A 15 -4.88 -21.71 22.71
CA LEU A 15 -4.86 -21.06 21.39
C LEU A 15 -5.46 -22.02 20.36
N SER A 16 -6.44 -21.58 19.57
CA SER A 16 -7.07 -22.44 18.56
C SER A 16 -6.51 -22.17 17.17
N VAL A 17 -6.32 -23.25 16.38
CA VAL A 17 -5.93 -23.13 14.97
C VAL A 17 -6.93 -22.28 14.19
N ALA A 18 -8.23 -22.40 14.50
CA ALA A 18 -9.30 -21.65 13.85
C ALA A 18 -9.17 -20.13 14.04
N GLU A 19 -8.67 -19.67 15.20
CA GLU A 19 -8.39 -18.26 15.44
C GLU A 19 -7.25 -17.75 14.56
N PHE A 20 -6.18 -18.54 14.38
CA PHE A 20 -5.08 -18.17 13.50
C PHE A 20 -5.45 -18.18 12.02
N VAL A 21 -6.28 -19.13 11.58
CA VAL A 21 -6.85 -19.13 10.23
C VAL A 21 -7.69 -17.85 10.02
N THR A 22 -8.51 -17.48 11.01
CA THR A 22 -9.33 -16.27 10.97
C THR A 22 -8.47 -15.01 10.95
N TYR A 23 -7.38 -14.99 11.74
CA TYR A 23 -6.39 -13.93 11.75
C TYR A 23 -5.77 -13.74 10.37
N CYS A 24 -5.24 -14.81 9.76
CA CYS A 24 -4.60 -14.76 8.45
C CYS A 24 -5.56 -14.25 7.37
N ARG A 25 -6.81 -14.77 7.34
CA ARG A 25 -7.86 -14.28 6.42
C ARG A 25 -8.18 -12.81 6.64
N THR A 26 -8.18 -12.35 7.89
CA THR A 26 -8.40 -10.93 8.22
C THR A 26 -7.25 -10.07 7.71
N GLN A 27 -6.00 -10.48 7.89
CA GLN A 27 -4.83 -9.74 7.38
C GLN A 27 -4.84 -9.65 5.85
N ALA A 28 -5.10 -10.77 5.16
CA ALA A 28 -5.24 -10.80 3.71
C ALA A 28 -6.33 -9.84 3.21
N GLY A 29 -7.48 -9.80 3.90
CA GLY A 29 -8.57 -8.87 3.59
C GLY A 29 -8.20 -7.39 3.77
N LEU A 30 -7.46 -7.06 4.83
CA LEU A 30 -6.99 -5.69 5.09
C LEU A 30 -6.02 -5.21 4.01
N LEU A 31 -5.03 -6.05 3.67
CA LEU A 31 -4.06 -5.76 2.62
C LEU A 31 -4.75 -5.59 1.27
N SER A 32 -5.71 -6.45 0.94
CA SER A 32 -6.51 -6.34 -0.28
C SER A 32 -7.30 -5.01 -0.33
N GLY A 33 -7.85 -4.56 0.80
CA GLY A 33 -8.52 -3.26 0.88
C GLY A 33 -7.57 -2.07 0.69
N GLN A 34 -6.35 -2.16 1.23
CA GLN A 34 -5.32 -1.14 1.00
C GLN A 34 -4.86 -1.12 -0.46
N VAL A 35 -4.70 -2.27 -1.11
CA VAL A 35 -4.42 -2.37 -2.55
C VAL A 35 -5.51 -1.70 -3.36
N GLN A 36 -6.78 -1.96 -3.05
CA GLN A 36 -7.90 -1.30 -3.75
C GLN A 36 -7.81 0.22 -3.62
N THR A 37 -7.57 0.72 -2.40
CA THR A 37 -7.43 2.16 -2.13
C THR A 37 -6.27 2.77 -2.92
N MET A 38 -5.10 2.11 -2.90
CA MET A 38 -3.94 2.55 -3.68
C MET A 38 -4.21 2.52 -5.19
N GLY A 39 -5.01 1.56 -5.67
CA GLY A 39 -5.41 1.46 -7.07
C GLY A 39 -6.29 2.64 -7.51
N ASP A 40 -7.27 3.01 -6.68
CA ASP A 40 -8.11 4.19 -6.92
C ASP A 40 -7.27 5.48 -6.94
N GLU A 41 -6.31 5.62 -6.02
CA GLU A 41 -5.38 6.75 -5.99
C GLU A 41 -4.45 6.79 -7.21
N ALA A 42 -3.91 5.65 -7.64
CA ALA A 42 -3.08 5.56 -8.83
C ALA A 42 -3.85 5.92 -10.11
N ASN A 43 -5.11 5.45 -10.23
CA ASN A 43 -5.98 5.80 -11.35
C ASN A 43 -6.28 7.30 -11.40
N LYS A 44 -6.50 7.93 -10.24
CA LYS A 44 -6.69 9.38 -10.15
C LYS A 44 -5.43 10.12 -10.61
N LEU A 45 -4.24 9.69 -10.15
CA LEU A 45 -2.97 10.29 -10.58
C LEU A 45 -2.75 10.16 -12.09
N LEU A 46 -3.10 9.01 -12.68
CA LEU A 46 -3.01 8.81 -14.13
C LEU A 46 -3.95 9.74 -14.90
N ALA A 47 -5.18 9.94 -14.41
CA ALA A 47 -6.11 10.89 -15.02
C ALA A 47 -5.57 12.33 -14.96
N ASP A 48 -4.97 12.74 -13.84
CA ASP A 48 -4.33 14.06 -13.70
C ASP A 48 -3.12 14.21 -14.65
N VAL A 49 -2.36 13.13 -14.88
CA VAL A 49 -1.25 13.13 -15.85
C VAL A 49 -1.77 13.31 -17.28
N ASP A 50 -2.83 12.61 -17.67
CA ASP A 50 -3.43 12.74 -19.01
C ASP A 50 -3.96 14.16 -19.27
N GLU A 51 -4.55 14.80 -18.26
CA GLU A 51 -4.97 16.20 -18.30
C GLU A 51 -3.77 17.13 -18.52
N GLN A 52 -2.69 16.94 -17.76
CA GLN A 52 -1.48 17.76 -17.89
C GLN A 52 -0.77 17.59 -19.23
N VAL A 53 -0.70 16.36 -19.76
CA VAL A 53 -0.16 16.13 -21.11
C VAL A 53 -0.98 16.88 -22.15
N THR A 54 -2.30 16.90 -22.00
CA THR A 54 -3.20 17.63 -22.89
C THR A 54 -2.98 19.14 -22.78
N GLU A 55 -2.81 19.66 -21.56
CA GLU A 55 -2.52 21.08 -21.32
C GLU A 55 -1.17 21.50 -21.94
N ILE A 56 -0.11 20.72 -21.71
CA ILE A 56 1.21 20.98 -22.30
C ILE A 56 1.11 21.01 -23.83
N ARG A 57 0.41 20.03 -24.44
CA ARG A 57 0.20 20.00 -25.90
C ARG A 57 -0.58 21.23 -26.40
N SER A 58 -1.67 21.59 -25.72
CA SER A 58 -2.49 22.75 -26.04
C SER A 58 -1.68 24.04 -26.03
N ARG A 59 -0.83 24.25 -25.01
CA ARG A 59 0.05 25.42 -24.92
C ARG A 59 1.10 25.45 -26.03
N LEU A 60 1.69 24.30 -26.36
CA LEU A 60 2.65 24.19 -27.47
C LEU A 60 1.98 24.48 -28.83
N GLU A 61 0.74 24.07 -29.03
CA GLU A 61 -0.05 24.35 -30.24
C GLU A 61 -0.45 25.82 -30.33
N GLN A 62 -0.95 26.42 -29.25
CA GLN A 62 -1.28 27.85 -29.20
C GLN A 62 -0.09 28.74 -29.56
N HIS A 63 1.11 28.41 -29.07
CA HIS A 63 2.32 29.13 -29.47
C HIS A 63 2.72 28.90 -30.93
N ARG A 64 2.51 27.68 -31.47
CA ARG A 64 2.77 27.39 -32.88
C ARG A 64 1.84 28.18 -33.81
N GLU A 65 0.59 28.37 -33.42
CA GLU A 65 -0.42 29.10 -34.20
C GLU A 65 -0.34 30.62 -34.02
N GLY A 66 0.22 31.11 -32.90
CA GLY A 66 0.50 32.53 -32.65
C GLY A 66 1.76 33.08 -33.35
N GLY A 67 2.60 32.21 -33.93
CA GLY A 67 3.77 32.63 -34.69
C GLY A 67 3.38 33.30 -36.02
N PRO A 68 3.87 34.52 -36.34
CA PRO A 68 3.49 35.21 -37.56
C PRO A 68 3.90 34.38 -38.79
N GLY A 69 2.90 33.95 -39.55
CA GLY A 69 3.10 33.45 -40.90
C GLY A 69 3.86 34.50 -41.71
N THR A 70 5.08 34.16 -42.12
CA THR A 70 5.88 34.80 -43.18
C THR A 70 5.48 36.24 -43.53
N ALA A 71 5.79 37.20 -42.66
CA ALA A 71 5.80 38.61 -43.03
C ALA A 71 6.98 39.32 -42.34
N SER A 72 7.80 39.98 -43.16
CA SER A 72 9.10 40.63 -42.94
C SER A 72 9.34 41.36 -41.61
N PRO A 73 10.62 41.54 -41.20
CA PRO A 73 10.94 42.15 -39.92
C PRO A 73 10.67 43.65 -39.97
N SER A 74 9.92 44.16 -38.99
CA SER A 74 9.89 45.58 -38.67
C SER A 74 9.95 45.73 -37.15
N SER A 75 11.13 46.13 -36.69
CA SER A 75 11.43 46.49 -35.30
C SER A 75 10.61 47.70 -34.86
N THR A 76 9.78 47.59 -33.81
CA THR A 76 9.77 48.46 -32.61
C THR A 76 8.60 48.13 -31.65
N ALA A 77 8.94 48.04 -30.36
CA ALA A 77 8.14 48.37 -29.17
C ALA A 77 6.97 47.46 -28.70
N GLY A 78 7.25 46.69 -27.65
CA GLY A 78 6.30 46.15 -26.65
C GLY A 78 6.96 45.05 -25.82
N PRO A 79 6.86 44.99 -24.47
CA PRO A 79 7.36 43.85 -23.71
C PRO A 79 6.55 42.64 -24.15
N ASN A 80 7.24 41.66 -24.75
CA ASN A 80 6.65 40.51 -25.40
C ASN A 80 5.79 39.71 -24.41
N SER A 81 4.47 39.73 -24.59
CA SER A 81 3.52 38.83 -23.90
C SER A 81 3.16 37.60 -24.75
N ASP A 82 3.93 37.34 -25.82
CA ASP A 82 3.74 36.21 -26.75
C ASP A 82 4.97 35.26 -26.77
N VAL A 83 5.78 35.30 -25.71
CA VAL A 83 6.85 34.31 -25.51
C VAL A 83 6.24 33.24 -24.63
N LEU A 84 6.25 31.98 -25.07
CA LEU A 84 5.95 30.84 -24.20
C LEU A 84 6.59 31.07 -22.84
N ASP A 85 5.79 31.00 -21.77
CA ASP A 85 6.31 30.99 -20.42
C ASP A 85 7.01 29.64 -20.22
N VAL A 86 8.30 29.61 -20.56
CA VAL A 86 9.15 28.42 -20.50
C VAL A 86 9.23 27.94 -19.05
N ASP A 87 9.29 28.86 -18.10
CA ASP A 87 9.29 28.53 -16.67
C ASP A 87 7.99 27.82 -16.26
N GLU A 88 6.83 28.26 -16.77
CA GLU A 88 5.55 27.59 -16.51
C GLU A 88 5.46 26.19 -17.17
N LEU A 89 6.02 26.02 -18.38
CA LEU A 89 6.08 24.72 -19.04
C LEU A 89 7.03 23.74 -18.33
N GLU A 90 8.19 24.22 -17.86
CA GLU A 90 9.13 23.42 -17.07
C GLU A 90 8.49 22.97 -15.75
N ALA A 91 7.74 23.86 -15.08
CA ALA A 91 7.01 23.50 -13.87
C ALA A 91 5.93 22.41 -14.11
N LEU A 92 5.23 22.46 -15.26
CA LEU A 92 4.27 21.42 -15.65
C LEU A 92 4.96 20.09 -15.97
N GLN A 93 6.11 20.11 -16.63
CA GLN A 93 6.90 18.91 -16.89
C GLN A 93 7.38 18.28 -15.58
N ASP A 94 7.94 19.08 -14.68
CA ASP A 94 8.40 18.63 -13.37
C ASP A 94 7.29 17.97 -12.54
N ASP A 95 6.07 18.53 -12.58
CA ASP A 95 4.92 17.95 -11.88
C ASP A 95 4.48 16.62 -12.50
N LEU A 96 4.48 16.54 -13.84
CA LEU A 96 4.16 15.31 -14.57
C LEU A 96 5.15 14.19 -14.24
N GLU A 97 6.46 14.47 -14.24
CA GLU A 97 7.49 13.47 -13.90
C GLU A 97 7.36 12.99 -12.45
N LYS A 98 7.04 13.89 -11.51
CA LYS A 98 6.77 13.54 -10.11
C LYS A 98 5.55 12.64 -9.97
N LYS A 99 4.46 12.94 -10.68
CA LYS A 99 3.22 12.14 -10.64
C LYS A 99 3.43 10.75 -11.22
N GLN A 100 4.13 10.64 -12.35
CA GLN A 100 4.47 9.34 -12.94
C GLN A 100 5.31 8.49 -11.99
N SER A 101 6.36 9.09 -11.39
CA SER A 101 7.19 8.42 -10.39
C SER A 101 6.37 7.94 -9.17
N LEU A 102 5.38 8.74 -8.75
CA LEU A 102 4.48 8.38 -7.65
C LEU A 102 3.56 7.21 -8.02
N VAL A 103 3.07 7.16 -9.26
CA VAL A 103 2.26 6.02 -9.76
C VAL A 103 3.08 4.74 -9.76
N GLU A 104 4.32 4.77 -10.28
CA GLU A 104 5.22 3.61 -10.29
C GLU A 104 5.51 3.10 -8.87
N ALA A 105 5.82 4.02 -7.94
CA ALA A 105 6.04 3.67 -6.54
C ALA A 105 4.78 3.04 -5.90
N LYS A 106 3.59 3.56 -6.21
CA LYS A 106 2.32 2.98 -5.74
C LYS A 106 2.08 1.60 -6.35
N GLN A 107 2.40 1.38 -7.62
CA GLN A 107 2.27 0.07 -8.26
C GLN A 107 3.17 -0.98 -7.62
N ALA A 108 4.45 -0.67 -7.41
CA ALA A 108 5.37 -1.57 -6.70
C ALA A 108 4.87 -1.87 -5.28
N ARG A 109 4.33 -0.87 -4.58
CA ARG A 109 3.73 -1.07 -3.25
C ARG A 109 2.48 -1.96 -3.32
N MET A 110 1.60 -1.77 -4.30
CA MET A 110 0.43 -2.61 -4.47
C MET A 110 0.80 -4.08 -4.72
N GLU A 111 1.81 -4.33 -5.55
CA GLU A 111 2.31 -5.68 -5.82
C GLU A 111 2.81 -6.35 -4.53
N ALA A 112 3.62 -5.66 -3.73
CA ALA A 112 4.09 -6.18 -2.45
C ALA A 112 2.94 -6.48 -1.46
N PHE A 113 1.92 -5.63 -1.40
CA PHE A 113 0.74 -5.87 -0.55
C PHE A 113 -0.09 -7.06 -1.05
N GLN A 114 -0.20 -7.25 -2.37
CA GLN A 114 -0.89 -8.41 -2.95
C GLN A 114 -0.15 -9.71 -2.67
N GLU A 115 1.17 -9.71 -2.79
CA GLU A 115 2.02 -10.86 -2.47
C GLU A 115 1.86 -11.26 -0.99
N LEU A 116 1.93 -10.30 -0.07
CA LEU A 116 1.73 -10.56 1.35
C LEU A 116 0.31 -11.06 1.64
N ALA A 117 -0.73 -10.50 0.99
CA ALA A 117 -2.11 -10.95 1.14
C ALA A 117 -2.33 -12.39 0.66
N ALA A 118 -1.70 -12.75 -0.47
CA ALA A 118 -1.70 -14.11 -0.97
C ALA A 118 -0.99 -15.06 0.01
N GLY A 119 0.19 -14.66 0.52
CA GLY A 119 0.92 -15.44 1.52
C GLY A 119 0.10 -15.72 2.78
N TYR A 120 -0.65 -14.74 3.31
CA TYR A 120 -1.57 -14.98 4.43
C TYR A 120 -2.73 -15.92 4.05
N THR A 121 -3.23 -15.86 2.82
CA THR A 121 -4.30 -16.74 2.35
C THR A 121 -3.81 -18.18 2.25
N ASP A 122 -2.65 -18.39 1.64
CA ASP A 122 -2.00 -19.70 1.52
C ASP A 122 -1.67 -20.28 2.91
N LEU A 123 -1.14 -19.44 3.82
CA LEU A 123 -0.89 -19.84 5.19
C LEU A 123 -2.18 -20.24 5.91
N ALA A 124 -3.28 -19.52 5.71
CA ALA A 124 -4.56 -19.88 6.31
C ALA A 124 -5.04 -21.27 5.85
N GLU A 125 -4.86 -21.61 4.57
CA GLU A 125 -5.18 -22.93 4.03
C GLU A 125 -4.25 -24.02 4.58
N GLU A 126 -2.95 -23.73 4.71
CA GLU A 126 -1.98 -24.65 5.32
C GLU A 126 -2.35 -24.94 6.78
N LEU A 127 -2.63 -23.91 7.57
CA LEU A 127 -3.02 -24.05 8.98
C LEU A 127 -4.29 -24.88 9.13
N GLU A 128 -5.30 -24.65 8.28
CA GLU A 128 -6.57 -25.38 8.33
C GLU A 128 -6.44 -26.86 7.98
N THR A 129 -5.45 -27.24 7.17
CA THR A 129 -5.33 -28.60 6.60
C THR A 129 -4.22 -29.45 7.21
N ALA A 130 -3.15 -28.82 7.71
CA ALA A 130 -1.92 -29.50 8.09
C ALA A 130 -1.48 -29.27 9.54
N VAL A 131 -2.17 -28.41 10.29
CA VAL A 131 -1.82 -28.08 11.68
C VAL A 131 -2.98 -28.40 12.62
N ASP A 132 -2.72 -29.24 13.61
CA ASP A 132 -3.74 -29.73 14.55
C ASP A 132 -3.72 -29.00 15.90
N ASP A 133 -2.69 -28.18 16.17
CA ASP A 133 -2.51 -27.51 17.45
C ASP A 133 -2.18 -26.01 17.30
N GLY A 134 -2.65 -25.21 18.26
CA GLY A 134 -2.52 -23.76 18.22
C GLY A 134 -1.10 -23.23 18.48
N ALA A 135 -0.24 -23.99 19.15
CA ALA A 135 1.14 -23.54 19.40
C ALA A 135 1.96 -23.59 18.11
N THR A 136 1.85 -24.68 17.35
CA THR A 136 2.42 -24.80 16.01
C THR A 136 1.83 -23.76 15.07
N ALA A 137 0.52 -23.52 15.13
CA ALA A 137 -0.12 -22.49 14.29
C ALA A 137 0.42 -21.08 14.61
N PHE A 138 0.57 -20.73 15.89
CA PHE A 138 1.17 -19.48 16.32
C PHE A 138 2.60 -19.31 15.79
N GLU A 139 3.46 -20.32 15.99
CA GLU A 139 4.85 -20.29 15.53
C GLU A 139 4.95 -20.10 14.01
N ARG A 140 4.08 -20.79 13.24
CA ARG A 140 4.04 -20.64 11.78
C ARG A 140 3.66 -19.24 11.34
N VAL A 141 2.68 -18.61 11.99
CA VAL A 141 2.29 -17.23 11.65
C VAL A 141 3.41 -16.25 12.01
N VAL A 142 4.00 -16.36 13.21
CA VAL A 142 5.11 -15.48 13.62
C VAL A 142 6.30 -15.62 12.67
N GLN A 143 6.65 -16.86 12.29
CA GLN A 143 7.74 -17.12 11.35
C GLN A 143 7.45 -16.52 9.98
N PHE A 144 6.24 -16.74 9.43
CA PHE A 144 5.83 -16.14 8.17
C PHE A 144 5.92 -14.60 8.20
N GLU A 145 5.42 -13.98 9.27
CA GLU A 145 5.46 -12.53 9.42
C GLU A 145 6.87 -11.97 9.54
N ALA A 146 7.77 -12.69 10.21
CA ALA A 146 9.18 -12.34 10.29
C ALA A 146 9.86 -12.45 8.92
N ASP A 147 9.61 -13.54 8.18
CA ASP A 147 10.20 -13.78 6.86
C ASP A 147 9.70 -12.76 5.82
N ALA A 148 8.45 -12.32 5.94
CA ALA A 148 7.84 -11.36 5.02
C ALA A 148 7.99 -9.89 5.45
N ASP A 149 8.63 -9.61 6.60
CA ASP A 149 8.69 -8.27 7.21
C ASP A 149 7.30 -7.61 7.32
N ALA A 150 6.31 -8.39 7.75
CA ALA A 150 4.91 -7.96 7.84
C ALA A 150 4.67 -6.63 8.61
N PRO A 151 5.41 -6.33 9.71
CA PRO A 151 5.24 -5.05 10.43
C PRO A 151 5.35 -3.80 9.55
N ALA A 152 6.18 -3.83 8.51
CA ALA A 152 6.36 -2.71 7.58
C ALA A 152 5.07 -2.35 6.80
N TYR A 153 4.12 -3.29 6.72
CA TYR A 153 2.87 -3.17 5.97
C TYR A 153 1.67 -2.78 6.84
N PHE A 154 1.80 -2.89 8.17
CA PHE A 154 0.74 -2.60 9.14
C PHE A 154 1.13 -1.50 10.15
N PRO A 155 1.45 -0.27 9.72
CA PRO A 155 1.93 0.78 10.63
C PRO A 155 0.92 1.21 11.71
N GLU A 156 -0.36 0.93 11.51
CA GLU A 156 -1.45 1.30 12.42
C GLU A 156 -1.84 0.16 13.37
N ARG A 157 -1.24 -1.02 13.22
CA ARG A 157 -1.66 -2.23 13.92
C ARG A 157 -0.48 -3.11 14.27
N LYS A 158 -0.50 -3.63 15.48
CA LYS A 158 0.49 -4.60 15.93
C LYS A 158 0.25 -5.97 15.29
N THR A 159 1.31 -6.54 14.74
CA THR A 159 1.36 -7.91 14.19
C THR A 159 1.64 -8.96 15.27
N LEU A 160 1.54 -10.26 14.95
CA LEU A 160 1.87 -11.31 15.92
C LEU A 160 3.38 -11.42 16.15
N VAL A 161 4.21 -11.19 15.13
CA VAL A 161 5.67 -11.12 15.29
C VAL A 161 6.10 -9.99 16.24
N GLU A 162 5.49 -8.81 16.15
CA GLU A 162 5.73 -7.72 17.10
C GLU A 162 5.22 -8.06 18.51
N ALA A 163 4.11 -8.80 18.60
CA ALA A 163 3.57 -9.23 19.89
C ALA A 163 4.45 -10.28 20.59
N ALA A 164 4.99 -11.22 19.82
CA ALA A 164 5.95 -12.21 20.31
C ALA A 164 7.23 -11.52 20.81
N ALA A 165 7.82 -10.63 19.99
CA ALA A 165 9.05 -9.92 20.34
C ALA A 165 8.93 -9.09 21.63
N GLU A 166 7.81 -8.38 21.85
CA GLU A 166 7.59 -7.64 23.11
C GLU A 166 7.42 -8.55 24.33
N SER A 167 6.93 -9.78 24.15
CA SER A 167 6.77 -10.74 25.25
C SER A 167 8.11 -11.35 25.68
N ASP A 168 9.07 -11.48 24.75
CA ASP A 168 10.45 -11.88 25.02
C ASP A 168 11.29 -10.75 25.64
N ASP A 169 10.96 -9.48 25.34
CA ASP A 169 11.66 -8.28 25.85
C ASP A 169 11.08 -7.74 27.18
N ASP A 170 10.20 -8.48 27.87
CA ASP A 170 9.78 -8.15 29.24
C ASP A 170 10.69 -8.84 30.29
N PRO A 171 11.74 -8.17 30.80
CA PRO A 171 12.56 -8.68 31.90
C PRO A 171 11.87 -8.56 33.29
N SER A 172 10.55 -8.35 33.35
CA SER A 172 9.83 -8.09 34.61
C SER A 172 9.28 -9.37 35.25
N THR A 173 10.12 -10.40 35.42
CA THR A 173 9.96 -11.34 36.53
C THR A 173 11.31 -11.92 36.97
N PRO A 174 12.06 -11.22 37.84
CA PRO A 174 13.06 -11.88 38.67
C PRO A 174 12.39 -12.59 39.85
N GLU A 175 12.92 -13.77 40.19
CA GLU A 175 12.55 -14.69 41.29
C GLU A 175 12.10 -14.05 42.62
#